data_AF-A0A2S2NSQ3-F1
#
_entry.id   AF-A0A2S2NSQ3-F1
#
_cell.length_a   1.000
_cell.length_b   1.000
_cell.length_c   1.000
_cell.angle_alpha   90.00
_cell.angle_beta   90.00
_cell.angle_gamma   90.00
#
_symmetry.space_group_name_H-M   'P 1'
#
loop_
_entity.id
_entity.type
_entity.pdbx_description
1 polymer ?
#
loop_
_entity_poly.entity_id
_entity_poly.type
_entity_poly.pdbx_seq_one_letter_code
_entity_poly.pdbx_strand_id
1 'polypeptide(L)'
;MASEDCKNLLYDQACLQVWADNVPNISLWMQTKECYKCDLLKKENISNNRVTNIRLNTIYSLWLDLTNDSSHNNCRTLQTFEEHGVYQWNISKNFNCSQIKQISAPQDLFMPFVYALLLIIPSFAVWFFISYLQRTYVVPSVFRFASKTDLDIENTASSRDVPIIDGSDVELKNAV
;
A
#
# COMPACT_ATOMS: atom_id res chain seq x y z
N MET A 1 16.11 31.47 -6.09
CA MET A 1 15.55 30.10 -6.14
C MET A 1 15.12 29.77 -4.73
N ALA A 2 13.91 29.24 -4.58
CA ALA A 2 13.22 29.17 -3.30
C ALA A 2 14.00 28.29 -2.31
N SER A 3 14.15 28.76 -1.07
CA SER A 3 14.47 27.92 0.07
C SER A 3 13.31 26.95 0.26
N GLU A 4 13.37 25.80 -0.38
CA GLU A 4 12.30 24.83 -0.40
C GLU A 4 12.24 24.08 0.94
N ASP A 5 11.06 24.13 1.58
CA ASP A 5 10.80 23.42 2.83
C ASP A 5 10.85 21.90 2.60
N CYS A 6 11.52 21.18 3.52
CA CYS A 6 11.67 19.72 3.48
C CYS A 6 10.36 18.97 3.78
N LYS A 7 9.25 19.68 4.04
CA LYS A 7 7.95 19.07 4.40
C LYS A 7 7.21 18.46 3.21
N ASN A 8 7.34 19.04 2.02
CA ASN A 8 6.60 18.64 0.83
C ASN A 8 7.58 18.09 -0.21
N LEU A 9 8.05 16.87 0.00
CA LEU A 9 8.89 16.13 -0.95
C LEU A 9 8.01 15.32 -1.90
N LEU A 10 8.40 15.23 -3.16
CA LEU A 10 7.82 14.27 -4.10
C LEU A 10 8.37 12.86 -3.84
N TYR A 11 7.75 11.85 -4.45
CA TYR A 11 8.14 10.44 -4.29
C TYR A 11 9.63 10.18 -4.57
N ASP A 12 10.16 10.76 -5.64
CA ASP A 12 11.54 10.60 -6.07
C ASP A 12 12.50 11.63 -5.45
N GLN A 13 12.13 12.21 -4.30
CA GLN A 13 12.88 13.30 -3.68
C GLN A 13 13.29 13.02 -2.25
N ALA A 14 14.47 13.53 -1.91
CA ALA A 14 15.00 13.64 -0.57
C ALA A 14 15.34 15.09 -0.25
N CYS A 15 15.47 15.43 1.02
CA CYS A 15 15.93 16.73 1.47
C CYS A 15 17.33 16.63 2.08
N LEU A 16 18.27 17.44 1.60
CA LEU A 16 19.56 17.64 2.21
C LEU A 16 19.61 19.00 2.90
N GLN A 17 19.84 18.99 4.22
CA GLN A 17 20.06 20.18 5.02
C GLN A 17 21.56 20.39 5.17
N VAL A 18 22.09 21.44 4.55
CA VAL A 18 23.50 21.80 4.67
C VAL A 18 23.65 22.87 5.74
N TRP A 19 24.39 22.53 6.80
CA TRP A 19 24.66 23.40 7.92
C TRP A 19 26.07 23.98 7.77
N ALA A 20 26.13 25.24 7.40
CA ALA A 20 27.37 25.97 7.18
C ALA A 20 27.67 26.85 8.41
N ASP A 21 28.55 26.38 9.30
CA ASP A 21 28.95 27.12 10.51
C ASP A 21 30.33 27.76 10.33
N ASN A 22 30.34 29.10 10.28
CA ASN A 22 31.50 29.96 10.16
C ASN A 22 32.42 29.63 8.97
N VAL A 23 31.84 29.37 7.81
CA VAL A 23 32.55 29.06 6.55
C VAL A 23 32.41 30.20 5.54
N PRO A 24 33.36 30.37 4.61
CA PRO A 24 33.17 31.30 3.49
C PRO A 24 31.95 30.90 2.65
N ASN A 25 31.49 31.77 1.76
CA ASN A 25 30.44 31.40 0.82
C ASN A 25 30.90 30.19 0.00
N ILE A 26 30.14 29.12 0.03
CA ILE A 26 30.42 27.89 -0.71
C ILE A 26 29.28 27.61 -1.67
N SER A 27 29.53 26.72 -2.61
CA SER A 27 28.50 26.25 -3.53
C SER A 27 28.41 24.74 -3.47
N LEU A 28 27.19 24.22 -3.52
CA LEU A 28 26.94 22.81 -3.69
C LEU A 28 26.96 22.48 -5.17
N TRP A 29 27.78 21.49 -5.51
CA TRP A 29 27.89 20.91 -6.83
C TRP A 29 27.50 19.44 -6.75
N MET A 30 26.85 18.95 -7.80
CA MET A 30 26.42 17.56 -7.85
C MET A 30 26.38 16.98 -9.25
N GLN A 31 26.49 15.66 -9.34
CA GLN A 31 26.31 14.89 -10.56
C GLN A 31 25.88 13.46 -10.22
N THR A 32 25.16 12.80 -11.12
CA THR A 32 24.82 11.39 -10.96
C THR A 32 26.08 10.51 -11.11
N LYS A 33 26.14 9.41 -10.37
CA LYS A 33 27.25 8.44 -10.42
C LYS A 33 27.40 7.80 -11.81
N GLU A 34 26.29 7.67 -12.52
CA GLU A 34 26.16 7.03 -13.82
C GLU A 34 26.69 7.92 -14.96
N CYS A 35 26.92 9.21 -14.70
CA CYS A 35 27.43 10.13 -15.70
C CYS A 35 28.92 9.87 -15.98
N TYR A 36 29.22 9.29 -17.14
CA TYR A 36 30.59 8.99 -17.54
C TYR A 36 31.32 10.24 -18.04
N LYS A 37 32.42 10.61 -17.38
CA LYS A 37 33.27 11.78 -17.71
C LYS A 37 32.54 13.13 -17.70
N CYS A 38 31.52 13.26 -16.87
CA CYS A 38 30.80 14.51 -16.71
C CYS A 38 31.41 15.35 -15.58
N ASP A 39 31.42 16.66 -15.77
CA ASP A 39 31.74 17.60 -14.71
C ASP A 39 30.58 17.72 -13.72
N LEU A 40 30.92 18.12 -12.49
CA LEU A 40 29.92 18.43 -11.48
C LEU A 40 29.16 19.70 -11.89
N LEU A 41 27.86 19.71 -11.64
CA LEU A 41 27.00 20.85 -11.97
C LEU A 41 26.63 21.61 -10.71
N LYS A 42 26.72 22.94 -10.78
CA LYS A 42 26.36 23.82 -9.68
C LYS A 42 24.87 23.73 -9.41
N LYS A 43 24.49 23.37 -8.19
CA LYS A 43 23.09 23.29 -7.77
C LYS A 43 22.65 24.56 -7.07
N GLU A 44 23.34 24.93 -5.99
CA GLU A 44 22.89 26.00 -5.08
C GLU A 44 24.09 26.72 -4.44
N ASN A 45 23.92 27.99 -4.09
CA ASN A 45 24.89 28.71 -3.26
C ASN A 45 24.49 28.62 -1.79
N ILE A 46 25.45 28.29 -0.93
CA ILE A 46 25.23 28.17 0.51
C ILE A 46 25.90 29.36 1.18
N SER A 47 25.07 30.16 1.85
CA SER A 47 25.52 31.32 2.61
C SER A 47 26.08 30.92 3.96
N ASN A 48 27.06 31.68 4.44
CA ASN A 48 27.65 31.49 5.77
C ASN A 48 26.60 31.60 6.90
N ASN A 49 26.79 30.83 7.97
CA ASN A 49 25.98 30.81 9.19
C ASN A 49 24.49 30.59 8.94
N ARG A 50 24.16 29.79 7.93
CA ARG A 50 22.79 29.43 7.58
C ARG A 50 22.67 27.95 7.30
N VAL A 51 21.47 27.44 7.58
CA VAL A 51 21.02 26.14 7.11
C VAL A 51 20.36 26.34 5.76
N THR A 52 20.83 25.58 4.76
CA THR A 52 20.26 25.61 3.41
C THR A 52 19.62 24.25 3.14
N ASN A 53 18.33 24.28 2.81
CA ASN A 53 17.57 23.08 2.46
C ASN A 53 17.61 22.91 0.95
N ILE A 54 17.97 21.71 0.50
CA ILE A 54 18.18 21.41 -0.91
C ILE A 54 17.45 20.12 -1.24
N ARG A 55 16.53 20.18 -2.22
CA ARG A 55 15.86 18.99 -2.73
C ARG A 55 16.76 18.25 -3.72
N LEU A 56 16.89 16.97 -3.50
CA LEU A 56 17.70 16.05 -4.30
C LEU A 56 16.81 14.96 -4.87
N ASN A 57 17.17 14.47 -6.05
CA ASN A 57 16.53 13.32 -6.65
C ASN A 57 17.14 12.02 -6.08
N THR A 58 16.32 11.01 -5.79
CA THR A 58 16.71 9.74 -5.17
C THR A 58 16.90 8.58 -6.15
N ILE A 59 16.62 8.79 -7.44
CA ILE A 59 16.69 7.75 -8.49
C ILE A 59 18.12 7.20 -8.62
N TYR A 60 19.12 8.06 -8.46
CA TYR A 60 20.52 7.73 -8.68
C TYR A 60 21.40 8.13 -7.50
N SER A 61 22.51 7.42 -7.32
CA SER A 61 23.55 7.87 -6.38
C SER A 61 24.16 9.17 -6.88
N LEU A 62 24.34 10.14 -6.00
CA LEU A 62 24.87 11.46 -6.35
C LEU A 62 26.28 11.64 -5.80
N TRP A 63 27.20 12.04 -6.68
CA TRP A 63 28.41 12.72 -6.27
C TRP A 63 28.04 14.12 -5.82
N LEU A 64 28.44 14.47 -4.61
CA LEU A 64 28.24 15.79 -4.01
C LEU A 64 29.61 16.39 -3.71
N ASP A 65 29.74 17.68 -3.95
CA ASP A 65 30.92 18.42 -3.59
C ASP A 65 30.54 19.82 -3.10
N LEU A 66 31.14 20.21 -2.00
CA LEU A 66 30.99 21.53 -1.41
C LEU A 66 32.32 22.26 -1.54
N THR A 67 32.34 23.24 -2.43
CA THR A 67 33.56 23.99 -2.72
C THR A 67 33.27 25.48 -2.92
N ASN A 68 34.24 26.30 -2.57
CA ASN A 68 34.32 27.71 -2.96
C ASN A 68 35.26 27.91 -4.17
N ASP A 69 36.05 26.89 -4.50
CA ASP A 69 37.07 26.95 -5.54
C ASP A 69 36.76 25.95 -6.67
N SER A 70 37.28 26.23 -7.86
CA SER A 70 37.07 25.42 -9.08
C SER A 70 37.75 24.05 -9.01
N SER A 71 38.57 23.78 -7.98
CA SER A 71 39.37 22.56 -7.82
C SER A 71 38.59 21.34 -7.31
N HIS A 72 37.35 21.50 -6.85
CA HIS A 72 36.42 20.40 -6.51
C HIS A 72 36.92 19.30 -5.55
N ASN A 73 37.78 19.65 -4.59
CA ASN A 73 38.49 18.67 -3.75
C ASN A 73 38.27 18.80 -2.24
N ASN A 74 37.44 19.74 -1.79
CA ASN A 74 37.35 20.04 -0.36
C ASN A 74 36.46 19.04 0.38
N CYS A 75 35.27 18.75 -0.17
CA CYS A 75 34.25 17.97 0.53
C CYS A 75 33.46 17.10 -0.43
N ARG A 76 34.17 16.23 -1.13
CA ARG A 76 33.56 15.33 -2.09
C ARG A 76 33.09 14.04 -1.42
N THR A 77 31.83 13.68 -1.64
CA THR A 77 31.26 12.42 -1.15
C THR A 77 30.30 11.82 -2.17
N LEU A 78 30.16 10.50 -2.15
CA LEU A 78 29.16 9.77 -2.93
C LEU A 78 28.06 9.33 -1.95
N GLN A 79 26.83 9.74 -2.20
CA GLN A 79 25.70 9.39 -1.35
C GLN A 79 24.54 8.86 -2.18
N THR A 80 23.95 7.77 -1.72
CA THR A 80 22.63 7.32 -2.18
C THR A 80 21.59 7.84 -1.20
N PHE A 81 20.58 8.52 -1.74
CA PHE A 81 19.49 9.09 -0.96
C PHE A 81 18.26 8.21 -1.11
N GLU A 82 17.52 8.04 -0.02
CA GLU A 82 16.27 7.28 0.01
C GLU A 82 15.07 8.23 -0.06
N GLU A 83 13.97 7.74 -0.62
CA GLU A 83 12.73 8.49 -0.85
C GLU A 83 12.18 9.11 0.43
N HIS A 84 11.81 10.38 0.37
CA HIS A 84 11.35 11.19 1.50
C HIS A 84 12.34 11.26 2.68
N GLY A 85 13.58 10.81 2.50
CA GLY A 85 14.63 10.88 3.51
C GLY A 85 15.05 12.33 3.75
N VAL A 86 15.28 12.66 5.03
CA VAL A 86 15.86 13.94 5.41
C VAL A 86 17.26 13.70 5.95
N TYR A 87 18.22 14.37 5.34
CA TYR A 87 19.65 14.22 5.60
C TYR A 87 20.24 15.55 6.04
N GLN A 88 21.30 15.48 6.83
CA GLN A 88 22.02 16.62 7.36
C GLN A 88 23.51 16.48 7.04
N TRP A 89 24.09 17.56 6.53
CA TRP A 89 25.52 17.65 6.27
C TRP A 89 26.10 18.88 6.95
N ASN A 90 26.99 18.67 7.91
CA ASN A 90 27.60 19.74 8.68
C ASN A 90 28.98 20.09 8.12
N ILE A 91 29.23 21.39 8.01
CA ILE A 91 30.48 21.95 7.53
C ILE A 91 30.93 22.99 8.54
N SER A 92 32.13 22.82 9.05
CA SER A 92 32.75 23.77 9.97
C SER A 92 33.92 24.51 9.29
N LYS A 93 34.52 25.46 10.03
CA LYS A 93 35.77 26.15 9.67
C LYS A 93 36.80 25.20 9.05
N ASN A 94 37.54 25.71 8.07
CA ASN A 94 38.56 25.01 7.27
C ASN A 94 38.04 23.90 6.36
N PHE A 95 36.79 23.97 5.90
CA PHE A 95 36.18 22.94 5.04
C PHE A 95 36.21 21.54 5.65
N ASN A 96 36.14 21.45 6.98
CA ASN A 96 35.99 20.17 7.63
C ASN A 96 34.53 19.72 7.52
N CYS A 97 34.29 18.74 6.65
CA CYS A 97 32.97 18.21 6.37
C CYS A 97 32.71 16.94 7.17
N SER A 98 31.60 16.93 7.91
CA SER A 98 31.14 15.71 8.56
C SER A 98 30.66 14.70 7.54
N GLN A 99 30.49 13.45 7.96
CA GLN A 99 29.66 12.52 7.21
C GLN A 99 28.21 13.03 7.16
N ILE A 100 27.52 12.71 6.06
CA ILE A 100 26.10 12.99 5.90
C ILE A 100 25.34 12.07 6.85
N LYS A 101 24.51 12.66 7.71
CA LYS A 101 23.69 11.93 8.68
C LYS A 101 22.25 11.93 8.24
N GLN A 102 21.57 10.81 8.41
CA GLN A 102 20.13 10.73 8.24
C GLN A 102 19.45 11.18 9.54
N ILE A 103 18.57 12.17 9.45
CA ILE A 103 17.84 12.75 10.59
C ILE A 103 16.38 12.30 10.64
N SER A 104 15.81 11.94 9.50
CA SER A 104 14.48 11.34 9.43
C SER A 104 14.54 10.05 8.62
N ALA A 105 13.95 8.99 9.16
CA ALA A 105 13.83 7.73 8.46
C ALA A 105 12.96 7.90 7.21
N PRO A 106 13.29 7.22 6.10
CA PRO A 106 12.50 7.31 4.88
C PRO A 106 11.14 6.65 5.15
N GLN A 107 10.10 7.12 4.48
CA GLN A 107 8.79 6.49 4.62
C GLN A 107 8.81 5.13 3.91
N ASP A 108 8.60 4.06 4.67
CA ASP A 108 8.45 2.72 4.11
C ASP A 108 7.06 2.58 3.45
N LEU A 109 7.02 2.83 2.14
CA LEU A 109 5.81 2.69 1.31
C LEU A 109 5.36 1.24 1.16
N PHE A 110 6.14 0.24 1.58
CA PHE A 110 5.82 -1.17 1.40
C PHE A 110 4.83 -1.69 2.46
N MET A 111 4.95 -1.20 3.70
CA MET A 111 4.09 -1.59 4.83
C MET A 111 2.57 -1.55 4.55
N PRO A 112 1.98 -0.48 3.97
CA PRO A 112 0.55 -0.45 3.69
C PRO A 112 0.10 -1.56 2.71
N PHE A 113 0.92 -1.92 1.72
CA PHE A 113 0.60 -3.02 0.81
C PHE A 113 0.63 -4.37 1.50
N VAL A 114 1.58 -4.58 2.42
CA VAL A 114 1.65 -5.80 3.23
C VAL A 114 0.41 -5.94 4.10
N TYR A 115 -0.01 -4.85 4.77
CA TYR A 115 -1.23 -4.87 5.57
C TYR A 115 -2.49 -5.13 4.73
N ALA A 116 -2.59 -4.52 3.55
CA ALA A 116 -3.70 -4.78 2.63
C ALA A 116 -3.75 -6.26 2.23
N LEU A 117 -2.61 -6.86 1.88
CA LEU A 117 -2.52 -8.27 1.53
C LEU A 117 -2.93 -9.18 2.70
N LEU A 118 -2.44 -8.88 3.90
CA LEU A 118 -2.75 -9.60 5.13
C LEU A 118 -4.22 -9.51 5.53
N LEU A 119 -4.94 -8.46 5.13
CA LEU A 119 -6.38 -8.34 5.40
C LEU A 119 -7.24 -8.97 4.30
N ILE A 120 -6.85 -8.84 3.04
CA ILE A 120 -7.63 -9.34 1.89
C ILE A 120 -7.65 -10.87 1.85
N ILE A 121 -6.49 -11.52 2.01
CA ILE A 121 -6.38 -12.99 1.93
C ILE A 121 -7.30 -13.70 2.94
N PRO A 122 -7.26 -13.40 4.26
CA PRO A 122 -8.13 -14.07 5.22
C PRO A 122 -9.59 -13.67 5.05
N SER A 123 -9.89 -12.42 4.66
CA SER A 123 -11.28 -12.00 4.38
C SER A 123 -11.87 -12.82 3.24
N PHE A 124 -11.09 -13.05 2.18
CA PHE A 124 -11.49 -13.90 1.06
C PHE A 124 -11.64 -15.37 1.46
N ALA A 125 -10.74 -15.88 2.30
CA ALA A 125 -10.84 -17.24 2.83
C ALA A 125 -12.11 -17.42 3.66
N VAL A 126 -12.39 -16.51 4.60
CA VAL A 126 -13.61 -16.54 5.43
C VAL A 126 -14.86 -16.49 4.56
N TRP A 127 -14.92 -15.58 3.58
CA TRP A 127 -16.02 -15.49 2.63
C TRP A 127 -16.23 -16.80 1.86
N PHE A 128 -15.14 -17.40 1.39
CA PHE A 128 -15.17 -18.68 0.67
C PHE A 128 -15.68 -19.81 1.56
N PHE A 129 -15.21 -19.91 2.81
CA PHE A 129 -15.68 -20.91 3.78
C PHE A 129 -17.17 -20.74 4.09
N ILE A 130 -17.65 -19.52 4.33
CA ILE A 130 -19.07 -19.24 4.59
C ILE A 130 -19.92 -19.68 3.38
N SER A 131 -19.50 -19.29 2.17
CA SER A 131 -20.20 -19.65 0.92
C SER A 131 -20.23 -21.17 0.69
N TYR A 132 -19.13 -21.86 0.99
CA TYR A 132 -19.04 -23.31 0.89
C TYR A 132 -19.99 -24.02 1.88
N LEU A 133 -20.03 -23.56 3.14
CA LEU A 133 -20.94 -24.10 4.16
C LEU A 133 -22.40 -23.87 3.79
N GLN A 134 -22.77 -22.66 3.33
CA GLN A 134 -24.13 -22.37 2.86
C GLN A 134 -24.54 -23.32 1.73
N ARG A 135 -23.65 -23.54 0.74
CA ARG A 135 -23.93 -24.44 -0.39
C ARG A 135 -24.04 -25.90 0.02
N THR A 136 -23.28 -26.34 1.02
CA THR A 136 -23.23 -27.75 1.45
C THR A 136 -24.35 -28.11 2.41
N TYR A 137 -24.74 -27.20 3.31
CA TYR A 137 -25.72 -27.51 4.37
C TYR A 137 -27.12 -26.95 4.09
N VAL A 138 -27.23 -25.76 3.51
CA VAL A 138 -28.54 -25.10 3.34
C VAL A 138 -29.22 -25.55 2.05
N VAL A 139 -28.48 -25.62 0.94
CA VAL A 139 -29.08 -26.00 -0.35
C VAL A 139 -29.65 -27.43 -0.32
N PRO A 140 -28.92 -28.47 0.13
CA PRO A 140 -29.45 -29.82 0.15
C PRO A 140 -30.54 -30.03 1.21
N SER A 141 -30.50 -29.28 2.32
CA SER A 141 -31.55 -29.38 3.34
C SER A 141 -32.87 -28.79 2.84
N VAL A 142 -32.87 -27.61 2.22
CA VAL A 142 -34.07 -27.02 1.62
C VAL A 142 -34.65 -27.92 0.52
N PHE A 143 -33.82 -28.48 -0.35
CA PHE A 143 -34.29 -29.43 -1.37
C PHE A 143 -34.85 -30.72 -0.77
N ARG A 144 -34.25 -31.25 0.30
CA ARG A 144 -34.74 -32.47 0.98
C ARG A 144 -36.04 -32.21 1.77
N PHE A 145 -36.22 -31.01 2.32
CA PHE A 145 -37.49 -30.60 2.93
C PHE A 145 -38.59 -30.44 1.89
N ALA A 146 -38.31 -29.78 0.76
CA ALA A 146 -39.27 -29.64 -0.33
C ALA A 146 -39.69 -31.00 -0.93
N SER A 147 -38.74 -31.92 -1.16
CA SER A 147 -39.08 -33.26 -1.67
C SER A 147 -39.96 -34.07 -0.72
N LYS A 148 -39.82 -33.84 0.58
CA LYS A 148 -40.62 -34.56 1.59
C LYS A 148 -42.05 -34.02 1.66
N THR A 149 -42.23 -32.70 1.53
CA THR A 149 -43.58 -32.10 1.49
C THR A 149 -44.37 -32.55 0.26
N ASP A 150 -43.74 -32.69 -0.90
CA ASP A 150 -44.43 -33.14 -2.12
C ASP A 150 -44.88 -34.61 -2.03
N LEU A 151 -44.03 -35.49 -1.49
CA LEU A 151 -44.37 -36.90 -1.25
C LEU A 151 -45.50 -37.08 -0.24
N ASP A 152 -45.55 -36.25 0.80
CA ASP A 152 -46.62 -36.30 1.80
C ASP A 152 -47.96 -35.81 1.23
N ILE A 153 -47.94 -34.82 0.31
CA ILE A 153 -49.12 -34.33 -0.40
C ILE A 153 -49.67 -35.39 -1.37
N GLU A 154 -48.80 -36.06 -2.13
CA GLU A 154 -49.20 -37.12 -3.08
C GLU A 154 -49.78 -38.35 -2.37
N ASN A 155 -49.15 -38.80 -1.27
CA ASN A 155 -49.69 -39.90 -0.46
C ASN A 155 -51.03 -39.56 0.21
N THR A 156 -51.21 -38.31 0.64
CA THR A 156 -52.49 -37.84 1.21
C THR A 156 -53.59 -37.75 0.15
N ALA A 157 -53.23 -37.42 -1.10
CA ALA A 157 -54.16 -37.41 -2.22
C ALA A 157 -54.55 -38.84 -2.66
N SER A 158 -53.60 -39.77 -2.68
CA SER A 158 -53.85 -41.18 -3.03
C SER A 158 -54.68 -41.94 -1.99
N SER A 159 -54.65 -41.53 -0.71
CA SER A 159 -55.47 -42.15 0.34
C SER A 159 -56.93 -41.71 0.34
N ARG A 160 -57.32 -40.74 -0.50
CA ARG A 160 -58.71 -40.31 -0.69
C ARG A 160 -59.32 -40.96 -1.92
N ASP A 161 -59.21 -42.29 -2.04
CA ASP A 161 -60.07 -43.03 -2.95
C ASP A 161 -61.48 -43.17 -2.32
N VAL A 162 -62.43 -42.76 -3.15
CA VAL A 162 -63.85 -42.56 -2.93
C VAL A 162 -64.55 -43.85 -2.44
N PRO A 163 -65.43 -43.82 -1.42
CA PRO A 163 -66.32 -44.93 -1.18
C PRO A 163 -67.33 -45.01 -2.33
N ILE A 164 -67.27 -46.11 -3.09
CA ILE A 164 -68.29 -46.47 -4.08
C ILE A 164 -69.61 -46.68 -3.32
N ILE A 165 -70.59 -45.81 -3.58
CA ILE A 165 -71.97 -45.95 -3.11
C ILE A 165 -72.60 -47.08 -3.93
N ASP A 166 -72.86 -48.22 -3.29
CA ASP A 166 -73.69 -49.27 -3.88
C ASP A 166 -75.15 -48.98 -3.55
N GLY A 167 -75.96 -48.76 -4.59
CA GLY A 167 -77.37 -48.44 -4.51
C GLY A 167 -78.19 -49.48 -5.27
N SER A 168 -78.95 -50.29 -4.54
CA SER A 168 -80.10 -51.11 -4.96
C SER A 168 -80.51 -51.95 -3.72
N ASP A 169 -81.75 -52.17 -3.31
CA ASP A 169 -83.08 -51.91 -3.84
C ASP A 169 -84.09 -51.77 -2.68
N VAL A 170 -85.12 -50.95 -2.91
CA VAL A 170 -86.36 -50.91 -2.14
C VAL A 170 -87.34 -51.86 -2.83
N GLU A 171 -87.86 -52.87 -2.13
CA GLU A 171 -89.17 -53.45 -2.47
C GLU A 171 -90.04 -53.63 -1.22
N LEU A 172 -91.11 -52.82 -1.18
CA LEU A 172 -92.30 -53.02 -0.38
C LEU A 172 -93.10 -54.21 -0.90
N LYS A 173 -93.59 -55.08 0.00
CA LYS A 173 -94.96 -55.64 -0.13
C LYS A 173 -95.51 -56.19 1.19
N ASN A 174 -96.74 -55.75 1.47
CA ASN A 174 -97.63 -56.12 2.57
C ASN A 174 -98.32 -57.48 2.37
N ALA A 175 -98.97 -57.92 3.46
CA ALA A 175 -100.06 -58.92 3.62
C ALA A 175 -99.58 -60.33 4.03
N VAL A 176 -100.13 -61.02 5.03
CA VAL A 176 -101.45 -60.98 5.73
C VAL A 176 -101.24 -61.23 7.23
#